data_AF-A0A0J8GW31-F1
#
_entry.id   AF-A0A0J8GW31-F1
#
_cell.length_a   1.000
_cell.length_b   1.000
_cell.length_c   1.000
_cell.angle_alpha   90.00
_cell.angle_beta   90.00
_cell.angle_gamma   90.00
#
_symmetry.space_group_name_H-M   'P 1'
#
loop_
_entity.id
_entity.type
_entity.pdbx_description
1 polymer ?
#
loop_
_entity_poly.entity_id
_entity_poly.type
_entity_poly.pdbx_seq_one_letter_code
_entity_poly.pdbx_strand_id
1 'polypeptide(L)' 'MAQNSKYQIQDIDTVVSAIKVALSAQEVKTDLALMALGMTVSELIQQTITPAQQVKVAEQFGRALTDSLKD' A
#
# COMPACT_ATOMS: atom_id res chain seq x y z
N MET A 1 20.83 -1.88 10.33
CA MET A 1 20.44 -2.64 9.12
C MET A 1 19.73 -1.67 8.20
N ALA A 2 20.10 -1.66 6.92
CA ALA A 2 19.95 -0.52 6.01
C ALA A 2 18.48 -0.14 5.74
N GLN A 3 17.92 0.78 6.54
CA GLN A 3 16.68 1.45 6.21
C GLN A 3 16.98 2.50 5.15
N ASN A 4 16.90 2.07 3.89
CA ASN A 4 16.89 2.90 2.70
C ASN A 4 15.58 3.69 2.63
N SER A 5 15.27 4.44 3.69
CA SER A 5 14.02 5.16 3.86
C SER A 5 14.18 6.54 3.23
N LYS A 6 13.98 6.61 1.90
CA LYS A 6 13.75 7.88 1.20
C LYS A 6 12.51 8.63 1.70
N TYR A 7 11.69 7.98 2.51
CA TYR A 7 10.54 8.53 3.23
C TYR A 7 10.81 8.38 4.72
N GLN A 8 10.72 9.47 5.48
CA GLN A 8 10.90 9.42 6.92
C GLN A 8 9.82 8.48 7.46
N ILE A 9 10.20 7.54 8.33
CA ILE A 9 9.29 6.50 8.88
C ILE A 9 8.02 7.14 9.49
N GLN A 10 8.14 8.39 9.93
CA GLN A 10 7.07 9.24 10.47
C GLN A 10 6.01 9.65 9.43
N ASP A 11 6.39 9.84 8.16
CA ASP A 11 5.47 10.14 7.06
C ASP A 11 4.61 8.91 6.72
N ILE A 12 5.24 7.72 6.71
CA ILE A 12 4.54 6.45 6.46
C ILE A 12 3.50 6.19 7.54
N ASP A 13 3.88 6.34 8.82
CA ASP A 13 2.95 6.08 9.93
C ASP A 13 1.76 7.05 9.92
N THR A 14 2.00 8.31 9.58
CA THR A 14 0.95 9.34 9.44
C THR A 14 -0.01 8.99 8.29
N VAL A 15 0.51 8.59 7.13
CA VAL A 15 -0.30 8.20 5.97
C VAL A 15 -1.10 6.92 6.27
N VAL A 16 -0.47 5.93 6.90
CA VAL A 16 -1.14 4.68 7.31
C VAL A 16 -2.24 4.96 8.34
N SER A 17 -1.99 5.85 9.30
CA SER A 17 -2.98 6.26 10.28
C SER A 17 -4.15 7.01 9.63
N ALA A 18 -3.89 7.92 8.68
CA ALA A 18 -4.94 8.60 7.94
C ALA A 18 -5.81 7.63 7.14
N ILE A 19 -5.20 6.62 6.51
CA ILE A 19 -5.91 5.55 5.80
C ILE A 19 -6.77 4.73 6.77
N LYS A 20 -6.22 4.33 7.93
CA LYS A 20 -6.98 3.61 8.97
C LYS A 20 -8.16 4.42 9.49
N VAL A 21 -7.99 5.73 9.70
CA VAL A 21 -9.07 6.63 10.12
C VAL A 21 -10.14 6.72 9.04
N ALA A 22 -9.77 6.89 7.76
CA ALA A 22 -10.73 6.93 6.66
C ALA A 22 -11.52 5.63 6.52
N LEU A 23 -10.86 4.47 6.68
CA LEU A 23 -11.51 3.16 6.66
C LEU A 23 -12.42 2.95 7.88
N SER A 24 -11.98 3.39 9.06
CA SER A 24 -12.77 3.30 10.29
C SER A 24 -14.00 4.21 10.24
N ALA A 25 -13.85 5.41 9.65
CA ALA A 25 -14.92 6.39 9.50
C ALA A 25 -16.03 5.93 8.53
N GLN A 26 -15.71 5.04 7.58
CA GLN A 26 -16.70 4.47 6.67
C GLN A 26 -17.36 3.18 7.19
N GLU A 27 -17.01 2.71 8.40
CA GLU A 27 -17.49 1.43 8.98
C GLU A 27 -17.43 0.25 7.98
N VAL A 28 -16.43 0.29 7.10
CA VAL A 28 -16.31 -0.70 6.02
C VAL A 28 -15.82 -2.02 6.59
N LYS A 29 -16.50 -3.10 6.19
CA LYS A 29 -16.05 -4.46 6.48
C LYS A 29 -14.62 -4.65 5.98
N THR A 30 -13.83 -5.42 6.71
CA THR A 30 -12.41 -5.68 6.40
C THR A 30 -12.18 -6.11 4.95
N ASP A 31 -13.11 -6.87 4.37
CA ASP A 31 -13.09 -7.29 2.96
C ASP A 31 -13.16 -6.10 1.98
N LEU A 32 -14.06 -5.14 2.24
CA LEU A 32 -14.21 -3.94 1.40
C LEU A 32 -13.03 -2.98 1.59
N ALA A 33 -12.49 -2.89 2.80
CA ALA A 33 -11.28 -2.14 3.09
C ALA A 33 -10.06 -2.68 2.32
N LEU A 34 -9.86 -4.01 2.32
CA LEU A 34 -8.80 -4.67 1.56
C LEU A 34 -8.98 -4.48 0.06
N MET A 35 -10.21 -4.58 -0.45
CA MET A 35 -10.52 -4.37 -1.86
C MET A 35 -10.25 -2.92 -2.28
N ALA A 36 -10.68 -1.93 -1.49
CA ALA A 36 -10.46 -0.52 -1.76
C ALA A 36 -8.95 -0.19 -1.77
N LEU A 37 -8.20 -0.68 -0.79
CA LEU A 37 -6.74 -0.51 -0.74
C LEU A 37 -6.05 -1.15 -1.95
N GLY A 38 -6.47 -2.35 -2.35
CA GLY A 38 -5.96 -3.02 -3.54
C GLY A 38 -6.25 -2.24 -4.83
N MET A 39 -7.45 -1.67 -4.96
CA MET A 39 -7.80 -0.79 -6.09
C MET A 39 -6.97 0.48 -6.08
N THR A 40 -6.85 1.16 -4.93
CA THR A 40 -6.04 2.39 -4.81
C THR A 40 -4.59 2.15 -5.19
N VAL A 41 -3.99 1.05 -4.73
CA VAL A 41 -2.61 0.68 -5.11
C VAL A 41 -2.52 0.38 -6.62
N SER A 42 -3.50 -0.33 -7.16
CA SER A 42 -3.55 -0.65 -8.59
C SER A 42 -3.67 0.62 -9.46
N GLU A 43 -4.55 1.56 -9.09
CA GLU A 43 -4.70 2.85 -9.76
C GLU A 43 -3.44 3.70 -9.65
N LEU A 44 -2.80 3.73 -8.46
CA LEU A 44 -1.55 4.45 -8.25
C LEU A 44 -0.44 3.90 -9.16
N ILE A 45 -0.31 2.57 -9.25
CA ILE A 45 0.63 1.91 -10.16
C ILE A 45 0.29 2.24 -11.62
N GLN A 46 -0.98 2.22 -11.99
CA GLN A 46 -1.42 2.52 -13.35
C GLN A 46 -1.12 3.96 -13.78
N GLN A 47 -1.31 4.92 -12.88
CA GLN A 47 -1.06 6.34 -13.16
C GLN A 47 0.42 6.73 -13.09
N THR A 48 1.18 6.11 -12.19
CA THR A 48 2.57 6.51 -11.91
C THR A 48 3.60 5.73 -12.71
N ILE A 49 3.29 4.48 -13.10
CA ILE A 49 4.24 3.55 -13.71
C ILE A 49 3.85 3.23 -15.15
N THR A 50 4.85 3.11 -16.01
CA THR A 50 4.66 2.70 -17.40
C THR A 50 4.09 1.28 -17.49
N PRO A 51 3.20 0.99 -18.47
CA PRO A 51 2.49 -0.29 -18.56
C PRO A 51 3.40 -1.52 -18.61
N ALA A 52 4.62 -1.37 -19.14
CA ALA A 52 5.62 -2.44 -19.17
C ALA A 52 6.17 -2.83 -17.78
N GLN A 53 6.09 -1.93 -16.79
CA GLN A 53 6.60 -2.15 -15.44
C GLN A 53 5.50 -2.33 -14.39
N GLN A 54 4.25 -1.99 -14.70
CA GLN A 54 3.11 -2.07 -13.78
C GLN A 54 2.98 -3.45 -13.12
N VAL A 55 3.00 -4.53 -13.93
CA VAL A 55 2.91 -5.91 -13.43
C VAL A 55 4.07 -6.25 -12.49
N LYS A 56 5.29 -5.84 -12.87
CA LYS A 56 6.50 -6.11 -12.09
C LYS A 56 6.49 -5.39 -10.74
N VAL A 57 5.99 -4.15 -10.71
CA VAL A 57 5.81 -3.37 -9.47
C VAL A 57 4.70 -3.96 -8.60
N ALA A 58 3.59 -4.39 -9.19
CA ALA A 58 2.51 -5.05 -8.46
C ALA A 58 2.98 -6.37 -7.81
N GLU A 59 3.77 -7.18 -8.54
CA GLU A 59 4.37 -8.41 -7.99
C GLU A 59 5.35 -8.11 -6.84
N GLN A 60 6.18 -7.07 -6.98
CA GLN A 60 7.10 -6.65 -5.92
C GLN A 60 6.34 -6.16 -4.68
N PHE A 61 5.28 -5.38 -4.86
CA PHE A 61 4.42 -4.93 -3.77
C PHE A 61 3.75 -6.11 -3.05
N GLY A 62 3.20 -7.06 -3.79
CA GLY A 62 2.60 -8.27 -3.21
C GLY A 62 3.62 -9.12 -2.44
N ARG A 63 4.84 -9.28 -2.97
CA ARG A 63 5.93 -9.94 -2.25
C ARG A 63 6.31 -9.20 -0.97
N ALA A 64 6.50 -7.88 -1.03
CA ALA A 64 6.83 -7.08 0.14
C ALA A 64 5.73 -7.15 1.22
N LEU A 65 4.45 -7.13 0.81
CA LEU A 65 3.33 -7.28 1.73
C LEU A 65 3.31 -8.66 2.40
N THR A 66 3.59 -9.72 1.65
CA THR A 66 3.67 -11.08 2.19
C THR A 66 4.87 -11.26 3.12
N ASP A 67 5.99 -10.61 2.81
CA ASP A 67 7.22 -10.63 3.62
C ASP A 67 6.99 -9.90 4.95
N SER A 68 6.36 -8.72 4.93
CA SER A 68 5.98 -7.96 6.13
C SER A 68 4.95 -8.66 7.03
N LEU A 69 4.22 -9.67 6.52
CA LEU A 69 3.31 -10.49 7.33
C LEU A 69 3.99 -11.73 7.92
N LYS A 70 5.18 -12.08 7.43
CA LYS A 70 5.98 -13.21 7.91
C LYS A 70 6.99 -12.83 8.99
N ASP A 71 7.36 -11.54 9.05
CA ASP A 71 8.19 -10.96 10.12
C ASP A 71 7.37 -10.61 11.37
#